data_AF-A0A2D7AXP2-F1
#
_entry.id   AF-A0A2D7AXP2-F1
#
_cell.length_a   1.000
_cell.length_b   1.000
_cell.length_c   1.000
_cell.angle_alpha   90.00
_cell.angle_beta   90.00
_cell.angle_gamma   90.00
#
_symmetry.space_group_name_H-M   'P 1'
#
loop_
_entity.id
_entity.type
_entity.pdbx_description
1 polymer ?
#
loop_
_entity_poly.entity_id
_entity_poly.type
_entity_poly.pdbx_seq_one_letter_code
_entity_poly.pdbx_strand_id
1 'polypeptide(L)'
;MRVLTLSCLCLAMLAACSQKSDRELLTEACIADGEAPETCACISGVMEEKLSPDLYRRTAAAIGRERRDVGDFVESLSMSEQLEFAGTLSAMISCELSGQEGE
;
A
#
# COMPACT_ATOMS: atom_id res chain seq x y z
N MET A 1 -48.32 -17.31 -20.90
CA MET A 1 -47.19 -16.36 -20.98
C MET A 1 -46.67 -16.07 -19.57
N ARG A 2 -45.81 -16.94 -19.00
CA ARG A 2 -45.19 -16.74 -17.67
C ARG A 2 -43.81 -17.44 -17.61
N VAL A 3 -42.93 -17.10 -18.57
CA VAL A 3 -41.57 -17.65 -18.61
C VAL A 3 -40.59 -16.54 -18.96
N LEU A 4 -40.43 -15.54 -18.10
CA LEU A 4 -39.40 -14.49 -18.26
C LEU A 4 -39.00 -13.93 -16.88
N THR A 5 -38.20 -14.67 -16.13
CA THR A 5 -37.33 -14.18 -15.05
C THR A 5 -36.12 -15.14 -15.00
N LEU A 6 -35.29 -15.23 -16.04
CA LEU A 6 -34.18 -14.31 -16.36
C LEU A 6 -33.30 -14.00 -15.13
N SER A 7 -32.55 -15.02 -14.71
CA SER A 7 -31.08 -15.03 -14.77
C SER A 7 -30.37 -13.69 -14.52
N CYS A 8 -30.24 -13.26 -13.26
CA CYS A 8 -29.46 -12.05 -12.93
C CYS A 8 -28.63 -12.15 -11.63
N LEU A 9 -28.16 -13.35 -11.25
CA LEU A 9 -27.33 -13.54 -10.05
C LEU A 9 -25.84 -13.85 -10.30
N CYS A 10 -25.37 -13.90 -11.57
CA CYS A 10 -23.99 -14.32 -11.86
C CYS A 10 -22.97 -13.18 -12.08
N LEU A 11 -23.37 -11.91 -11.98
CA LEU A 11 -22.46 -10.78 -12.28
C LEU A 11 -21.66 -10.23 -11.09
N ALA A 12 -21.92 -10.70 -9.86
CA ALA A 12 -21.20 -10.22 -8.67
C ALA A 12 -19.86 -10.94 -8.40
N MET A 13 -19.56 -12.04 -9.10
CA MET A 13 -18.35 -12.85 -8.87
C MET A 13 -17.11 -12.40 -9.67
N LEU A 14 -17.23 -11.46 -10.63
CA LEU A 14 -16.09 -11.02 -11.44
C LEU A 14 -15.31 -9.83 -10.86
N ALA A 15 -15.84 -9.14 -9.85
CA ALA A 15 -15.14 -8.00 -9.23
C ALA A 15 -14.00 -8.43 -8.28
N ALA A 16 -13.91 -9.72 -7.92
CA ALA A 16 -12.93 -10.23 -6.96
C ALA A 16 -11.62 -10.74 -7.58
N CYS A 17 -11.47 -10.72 -8.92
CA CYS A 17 -10.32 -11.36 -9.59
C CYS A 17 -9.20 -10.41 -10.05
N SER A 18 -9.18 -9.15 -9.61
CA SER A 18 -8.06 -8.23 -9.88
C SER A 18 -7.64 -7.38 -8.67
N GLN A 19 -7.88 -7.87 -7.45
CA GLN A 19 -7.47 -7.13 -6.25
C GLN A 19 -5.94 -7.07 -6.17
N LYS A 20 -5.39 -5.87 -6.34
CA LYS A 20 -3.96 -5.59 -6.13
C LYS A 20 -3.54 -5.96 -4.71
N SER A 21 -2.31 -6.44 -4.60
CA SER A 21 -1.68 -6.66 -3.30
C SER A 21 -1.46 -5.34 -2.57
N ASP A 22 -1.35 -5.41 -1.24
CA ASP A 22 -1.03 -4.25 -0.41
C ASP A 22 0.30 -3.61 -0.82
N ARG A 23 1.27 -4.44 -1.24
CA ARG A 23 2.55 -3.97 -1.77
C ARG A 23 2.37 -3.16 -3.05
N GLU A 24 1.64 -3.71 -4.02
CA GLU A 24 1.36 -3.00 -5.28
C GLU A 24 0.61 -1.69 -5.05
N LEU A 25 -0.34 -1.66 -4.10
CA LEU A 25 -1.05 -0.42 -3.75
C LEU A 25 -0.09 0.65 -3.20
N LEU A 26 0.85 0.27 -2.34
CA LEU A 26 1.85 1.18 -1.79
C LEU A 26 2.86 1.61 -2.85
N THR A 27 3.35 0.69 -3.69
CA THR A 27 4.27 1.01 -4.79
C THR A 27 3.64 2.01 -5.76
N GLU A 28 2.39 1.78 -6.19
CA GLU A 28 1.68 2.70 -7.09
C GLU A 28 1.36 4.04 -6.43
N ALA A 29 1.16 4.07 -5.11
CA ALA A 29 0.97 5.33 -4.40
C ALA A 29 2.24 6.19 -4.42
N CYS A 30 3.35 5.59 -4.01
CA CYS A 30 4.67 6.22 -4.03
C CYS A 30 5.06 6.72 -5.44
N ILE A 31 4.83 5.93 -6.50
CA ILE A 31 5.13 6.36 -7.88
C ILE A 31 4.26 7.56 -8.29
N ALA A 32 2.98 7.54 -7.91
CA ALA A 32 2.07 8.64 -8.21
C ALA A 32 2.44 9.93 -7.45
N ASP A 33 3.15 9.82 -6.33
CA ASP A 33 3.70 10.94 -5.57
C ASP A 33 5.02 11.48 -6.16
N GLY A 34 5.55 10.85 -7.21
CA GLY A 34 6.65 11.35 -8.04
C GLY A 34 7.98 10.60 -7.87
N GLU A 35 8.01 9.57 -7.03
CA GLU A 35 9.21 8.78 -6.77
C GLU A 35 9.49 7.73 -7.86
N ALA A 36 10.76 7.33 -8.00
CA ALA A 36 11.18 6.36 -8.98
C ALA A 36 10.61 4.95 -8.68
N PRO A 37 10.23 4.13 -9.69
CA PRO A 37 9.63 2.82 -9.47
C PRO A 37 10.46 1.86 -8.59
N GLU A 38 11.78 1.87 -8.75
CA GLU A 38 12.73 1.08 -7.98
C GLU A 38 12.78 1.53 -6.50
N THR A 39 12.76 2.84 -6.25
CA THR A 39 12.69 3.41 -4.90
C THR A 39 11.39 2.99 -4.22
N CYS A 40 10.27 3.10 -4.92
CA CYS A 40 8.96 2.70 -4.41
C CYS A 40 8.83 1.20 -4.16
N ALA A 41 9.40 0.37 -5.03
CA ALA A 41 9.46 -1.08 -4.83
C ALA A 41 10.28 -1.44 -3.58
N CYS A 42 11.40 -0.74 -3.34
CA CYS A 42 12.19 -0.93 -2.14
C CYS A 42 11.45 -0.47 -0.87
N ILE A 43 10.87 0.74 -0.86
CA ILE A 43 10.13 1.27 0.29
C ILE A 43 8.95 0.36 0.66
N SER A 44 8.13 -0.02 -0.32
CA SER A 44 6.99 -0.90 -0.07
C SER A 44 7.41 -2.30 0.42
N GLY A 45 8.55 -2.82 -0.06
CA GLY A 45 9.15 -4.06 0.45
C GLY A 45 9.65 -3.93 1.90
N VAL A 46 10.32 -2.83 2.24
CA VAL A 46 10.77 -2.55 3.61
C VAL A 46 9.58 -2.46 4.58
N MET A 47 8.50 -1.80 4.17
CA MET A 47 7.26 -1.74 4.96
C MET A 47 6.68 -3.12 5.21
N GLU A 48 6.61 -3.97 4.17
CA GLU A 48 6.09 -5.33 4.28
C GLU A 48 6.94 -6.22 5.20
N GLU A 49 8.26 -6.05 5.17
CA GLU A 49 9.19 -6.83 5.98
C GLU A 49 9.21 -6.38 7.45
N LYS A 50 9.17 -5.07 7.71
CA LYS A 50 9.50 -4.51 9.03
C LYS A 50 8.31 -4.08 9.86
N LEU A 51 7.18 -3.72 9.23
CA LEU A 51 5.97 -3.43 9.98
C LEU A 51 5.31 -4.76 10.37
N SER A 52 4.63 -4.74 11.51
CA SER A 52 3.72 -5.81 11.90
C SER A 52 2.65 -5.98 10.82
N PRO A 53 2.18 -7.21 10.57
CA PRO A 53 1.22 -7.48 9.49
C PRO A 53 -0.05 -6.63 9.60
N ASP A 54 -0.46 -6.28 10.82
CA ASP A 54 -1.62 -5.42 11.02
C ASP A 54 -1.36 -3.95 10.67
N LEU A 55 -0.22 -3.40 11.10
CA LEU A 55 0.17 -2.03 10.78
C LEU A 55 0.44 -1.88 9.28
N TYR A 56 1.08 -2.88 8.64
CA TYR A 56 1.30 -2.90 7.19
C TYR A 56 -0.01 -2.82 6.40
N ARG A 57 -1.01 -3.66 6.72
CA ARG A 57 -2.33 -3.64 6.05
C ARG A 57 -3.04 -2.29 6.21
N ARG A 58 -2.99 -1.71 7.42
CA ARG A 58 -3.58 -0.38 7.66
C ARG A 58 -2.86 0.73 6.90
N THR A 59 -1.54 0.63 6.80
CA THR A 59 -0.71 1.53 6.01
C THR A 59 -1.06 1.44 4.53
N ALA A 60 -1.17 0.23 3.97
CA ALA A 60 -1.58 0.01 2.58
C ALA A 60 -3.00 0.50 2.28
N ALA A 61 -3.93 0.34 3.22
CA ALA A 61 -5.27 0.89 3.10
C ALA A 61 -5.25 2.42 3.11
N ALA A 62 -4.63 3.04 4.12
CA ALA A 62 -4.64 4.49 4.31
C ALA A 62 -3.86 5.23 3.21
N ILE A 63 -2.64 4.80 2.92
CA ILE A 63 -1.74 5.50 1.98
C ILE A 63 -1.99 5.00 0.56
N GLY A 64 -2.01 3.67 0.36
CA GLY A 64 -2.15 3.06 -0.97
C GLY A 64 -3.52 3.27 -1.60
N ARG A 65 -4.59 2.96 -0.85
CA ARG A 65 -5.97 2.98 -1.36
C ARG A 65 -6.68 4.30 -1.11
N GLU A 66 -6.62 4.81 0.11
CA GLU A 66 -7.34 6.03 0.52
C GLU A 66 -6.57 7.31 0.18
N ARG A 67 -5.29 7.21 -0.20
CA ARG A 67 -4.42 8.34 -0.55
C ARG A 67 -4.38 9.40 0.56
N ARG A 68 -4.41 8.96 1.82
CA ARG A 68 -4.21 9.83 2.98
C ARG A 68 -2.77 10.31 3.02
N ASP A 69 -2.58 11.53 3.51
CA ASP A 69 -1.25 12.04 3.82
C ASP A 69 -0.55 11.11 4.83
N VAL A 70 0.73 10.85 4.58
CA VAL A 70 1.52 9.91 5.39
C VAL A 70 1.73 10.45 6.81
N GLY A 71 1.97 11.75 6.96
CA GLY A 71 2.12 12.41 8.25
C GLY A 71 0.84 12.32 9.07
N ASP A 72 -0.30 12.69 8.47
CA ASP A 72 -1.62 12.60 9.11
C ASP A 72 -1.97 11.16 9.51
N PHE A 73 -1.60 10.17 8.69
CA PHE A 73 -1.78 8.76 9.03
C PHE A 73 -0.93 8.36 10.23
N VAL A 74 0.37 8.68 10.21
CA VAL A 74 1.30 8.33 11.30
C VAL A 74 0.88 9.00 12.62
N GLU A 75 0.45 10.27 12.58
CA GLU A 75 -0.05 10.97 13.77
C GLU A 75 -1.32 10.33 14.35
N SER A 76 -2.14 9.69 13.51
CA SER A 76 -3.33 8.96 13.94
C SER A 76 -3.05 7.59 14.59
N LEU A 77 -1.82 7.10 14.51
CA LEU A 77 -1.41 5.83 15.12
C LEU A 77 -1.18 5.96 16.63
N SER A 78 -1.23 4.84 17.33
CA SER A 78 -0.77 4.79 18.72
C SER A 78 0.74 5.05 18.84
N MET A 79 1.20 5.47 20.01
CA MET A 79 2.62 5.74 20.26
C MET A 79 3.53 4.55 19.92
N SER A 80 3.10 3.31 20.23
CA SER A 80 3.87 2.10 19.91
C SER A 80 3.98 1.88 18.41
N GLU A 81 2.91 2.14 17.66
CA GLU A 81 2.90 1.99 16.20
C GLU A 81 3.70 3.10 15.50
N GLN A 82 3.67 4.33 16.04
CA GLN A 82 4.53 5.41 15.56
C GLN A 82 6.01 5.06 15.73
N LEU A 83 6.40 4.46 16.87
CA LEU A 83 7.77 4.00 17.11
C LEU A 83 8.17 2.84 16.16
N GLU A 84 7.24 1.92 15.89
CA GLU A 84 7.45 0.85 14.91
C GLU A 84 7.67 1.42 13.51
N PHE A 85 6.81 2.36 13.09
CA PHE A 85 6.96 3.07 11.81
C PHE A 85 8.28 3.83 11.74
N ALA A 86 8.65 4.57 12.80
CA ALA A 86 9.92 5.28 12.89
C ALA A 86 11.13 4.34 12.76
N GLY A 87 11.03 3.12 13.29
CA GLY A 87 12.06 2.08 13.15
C GLY A 87 12.31 1.64 11.70
N THR A 88 11.35 1.88 10.79
CA THR A 88 11.49 1.56 9.37
C THR A 88 12.14 2.68 8.55
N LEU A 89 12.17 3.91 9.05
CA LEU A 89 12.63 5.10 8.31
C LEU A 89 14.08 4.96 7.83
N SER A 90 14.99 4.48 8.69
CA SER A 90 16.41 4.29 8.30
C SER A 90 16.58 3.31 7.13
N ALA A 91 15.71 2.29 7.05
CA ALA A 91 15.73 1.33 5.95
C ALA A 91 15.11 1.93 4.67
N MET A 92 14.07 2.76 4.80
CA MET A 92 13.49 3.50 3.67
C MET A 92 14.46 4.54 3.09
N ILE A 93 15.19 5.27 3.93
CA ILE A 93 16.22 6.23 3.47
C ILE A 93 17.29 5.49 2.65
N SER A 94 17.65 4.27 3.05
CA SER A 94 18.59 3.44 2.29
C SER A 94 18.07 3.10 0.89
N CYS A 95 16.75 3.00 0.69
CA CYS A 95 16.13 2.81 -0.63
C CYS A 95 16.32 4.02 -1.54
N GLU A 96 16.13 5.24 -1.02
CA GLU A 96 16.28 6.48 -1.78
C GLU A 96 17.74 6.70 -2.21
N LEU A 97 18.69 6.39 -1.31
CA LEU A 97 20.11 6.45 -1.61
C LEU A 97 20.55 5.42 -2.65
N SER A 98 19.96 4.22 -2.63
CA SER A 98 20.28 3.16 -3.61
C SER A 98 19.82 3.51 -5.03
N GLY A 99 18.80 4.35 -5.18
CA GLY A 99 18.36 4.86 -6.49
C GLY A 99 19.31 5.87 -7.11
N GLN A 100 20.10 6.59 -6.29
CA GLN A 100 21.02 7.65 -6.76
C GLN A 100 22.41 7.13 -7.19
N GLU A 101 22.82 5.94 -6.74
CA GLU A 101 24.13 5.35 -7.10
C GLU A 101 24.13 4.68 -8.50
N GLY A 102 23.00 4.70 -9.20
CA GLY A 102 22.79 4.03 -10.49
C GLY A 102 22.80 4.93 -11.74
N GLU A 103 23.03 6.24 -11.63
CA GLU A 103 23.10 7.20 -12.75
C GLU A 103 24.52 7.62 -13.14
#